data_AF-A0AA42SWI7-F1
#
_entry.id   AF-A0AA42SWI7-F1
#
_cell.length_a   1.000
_cell.length_b   1.000
_cell.length_c   1.000
_cell.angle_alpha   90.00
_cell.angle_beta   90.00
_cell.angle_gamma   90.00
#
_symmetry.space_group_name_H-M   'P 1'
#
loop_
_entity.id
_entity.type
_entity.pdbx_description
1 polymer ?
#
loop_
_entity_poly.entity_id
_entity_poly.type
_entity_poly.pdbx_seq_one_letter_code
_entity_poly.pdbx_strand_id
1 'polypeptide(L)'
;MAVYKVEKGELVKVGETLESMVRADLAGWDDFDEDLMYKGLGFVRYDDEDGVYVLYRRSEADRAPDELPGVMYVFDVNIDESNVDYILVTSALPDFLSVVKMLEPLVARKLRLDAEFEKEELRRRR
;
A
#
# COMPACT_ATOMS: atom_id res chain seq x y z
N MET A 1 4.98 -1.23 10.74
CA MET A 1 5.55 -0.91 9.42
C MET A 1 6.58 -1.97 9.06
N ALA A 2 6.41 -2.54 7.88
CA ALA A 2 7.31 -3.50 7.27
C ALA A 2 7.15 -3.40 5.76
N VAL A 3 8.21 -3.73 5.02
CA VAL A 3 8.18 -3.79 3.55
C VAL A 3 8.24 -5.24 3.12
N TYR A 4 7.30 -5.65 2.28
CA TYR A 4 7.18 -6.99 1.73
C TYR A 4 7.33 -7.00 0.22
N LYS A 5 7.77 -8.13 -0.32
CA LYS A 5 7.64 -8.51 -1.73
C LYS A 5 6.78 -9.75 -1.85
N VAL A 6 6.24 -9.96 -3.04
CA VAL A 6 5.56 -11.20 -3.39
C VAL A 6 6.56 -12.15 -4.03
N GLU A 7 6.75 -13.31 -3.42
CA GLU A 7 7.53 -14.40 -4.02
C GLU A 7 6.70 -15.68 -4.00
N LYS A 8 6.45 -16.25 -5.19
CA LYS A 8 5.65 -17.48 -5.35
C LYS A 8 4.25 -17.40 -4.70
N GLY A 9 3.65 -16.21 -4.68
CA GLY A 9 2.34 -15.98 -4.09
C GLY A 9 2.33 -15.85 -2.57
N GLU A 10 3.49 -15.65 -1.93
CA GLU A 10 3.61 -15.38 -0.50
C GLU A 10 4.30 -14.04 -0.23
N LEU A 11 3.98 -13.40 0.91
CA LEU A 11 4.64 -12.18 1.34
C LEU A 11 5.97 -12.52 2.02
N VAL A 12 7.06 -11.98 1.49
CA VAL A 12 8.40 -12.10 2.05
C VAL A 12 8.84 -10.73 2.54
N LYS A 13 9.16 -10.60 3.83
CA LYS A 13 9.66 -9.35 4.41
C LYS A 13 11.04 -9.04 3.84
N VAL A 14 11.21 -7.84 3.29
CA VAL A 14 12.46 -7.38 2.66
C VAL A 14 13.05 -6.14 3.33
N GLY A 15 12.31 -5.50 4.23
CA GLY A 15 12.77 -4.32 4.96
C GLY A 15 11.85 -3.97 6.13
N GLU A 16 12.32 -3.06 6.97
CA GLU A 16 11.54 -2.49 8.07
C GLU A 16 10.73 -1.27 7.60
N THR A 17 11.31 -0.43 6.72
CA THR A 17 10.68 0.81 6.27
C THR A 17 10.99 1.07 4.80
N LEU A 18 10.11 1.78 4.08
CA LEU A 18 10.29 2.08 2.66
C LEU A 18 11.42 3.08 2.43
N GLU A 19 11.63 4.00 3.38
CA GLU A 19 12.70 5.00 3.43
C GLU A 19 14.09 4.37 3.39
N SER A 20 14.25 3.23 4.07
CA SER A 20 15.51 2.48 4.07
C SER A 20 15.87 1.89 2.70
N MET A 21 14.92 1.85 1.76
CA MET A 21 15.06 1.27 0.43
C MET A 21 15.17 2.33 -0.69
N VAL A 22 15.07 3.62 -0.34
CA VAL A 22 15.17 4.76 -1.27
C VAL A 22 16.27 5.71 -0.83
N ARG A 23 16.64 6.69 -1.67
CA ARG A 23 17.73 7.61 -1.32
C ARG A 23 17.37 8.54 -0.14
N ALA A 24 18.41 8.93 0.59
CA ALA A 24 18.31 9.78 1.80
C ALA A 24 17.73 11.19 1.55
N ASP A 25 17.82 11.71 0.31
CA ASP A 25 17.22 12.99 -0.08
C ASP A 25 15.69 12.95 -0.23
N LEU A 26 15.12 11.75 -0.39
CA LEU A 26 13.67 11.51 -0.33
C LEU A 26 13.23 11.12 1.09
N ALA A 27 14.10 10.45 1.86
CA ALA A 27 13.83 10.03 3.24
C ALA A 27 13.90 11.16 4.28
N GLY A 28 14.52 12.30 3.94
CA GLY A 28 14.82 13.39 4.88
C GLY A 28 13.79 14.51 4.99
N TRP A 29 12.57 14.32 4.49
CA TRP A 29 11.51 15.33 4.59
C TRP A 29 10.89 15.22 5.99
N ASP A 30 11.11 16.25 6.83
CA ASP A 30 10.61 16.34 8.21
C ASP A 30 9.07 16.21 8.31
N ASP A 31 8.36 16.40 7.20
CA ASP A 31 6.98 15.95 6.96
C ASP A 31 7.01 14.92 5.82
N PHE A 32 6.97 13.63 6.18
CA PHE A 32 6.96 12.52 5.24
C PHE A 32 5.60 12.44 4.51
N ASP A 33 5.43 13.29 3.49
CA ASP A 33 4.29 13.23 2.59
C ASP A 33 4.50 12.07 1.61
N GLU A 34 3.85 10.93 1.90
CA GLU A 34 3.93 9.70 1.11
C GLU A 34 3.59 9.95 -0.37
N ASP A 35 2.63 10.85 -0.67
CA ASP A 35 2.26 11.17 -2.04
C ASP A 35 3.37 11.94 -2.78
N LEU A 36 4.15 12.77 -2.09
CA LEU A 36 5.31 13.45 -2.68
C LEU A 36 6.48 12.48 -2.90
N MET A 37 6.72 11.57 -1.95
CA MET A 37 7.71 10.50 -2.13
C MET A 37 7.35 9.63 -3.35
N TYR A 38 6.12 9.12 -3.42
CA TYR A 38 5.70 8.27 -4.53
C TYR A 38 5.80 8.98 -5.87
N LYS A 39 5.42 10.25 -5.96
CA LYS A 39 5.65 11.06 -7.18
C LYS A 39 7.12 11.17 -7.53
N GLY A 40 8.01 11.41 -6.54
CA GLY A 40 9.46 11.45 -6.74
C GLY A 40 10.02 10.12 -7.25
N LEU A 41 9.42 9.00 -6.86
CA LEU A 41 9.74 7.64 -7.31
C LEU A 41 9.07 7.26 -8.64
N GLY A 42 8.31 8.17 -9.26
CA GLY A 42 7.59 7.94 -10.51
C GLY A 42 6.32 7.10 -10.34
N PHE A 43 5.76 7.02 -9.14
CA PHE A 43 4.47 6.39 -8.87
C PHE A 43 3.35 7.43 -8.81
N VAL A 44 2.17 7.00 -9.24
CA VAL A 44 0.93 7.76 -9.14
C VAL A 44 -0.10 6.93 -8.39
N ARG A 45 -0.88 7.57 -7.52
CA ARG A 45 -2.03 6.93 -6.88
C ARG A 45 -3.00 6.48 -7.97
N TYR A 46 -3.36 5.21 -7.94
CA TYR A 46 -4.15 4.55 -8.99
C TYR A 46 -5.52 4.11 -8.46
N ASP A 47 -5.56 3.63 -7.22
CA ASP A 47 -6.78 3.15 -6.58
C ASP A 47 -6.64 3.26 -5.05
N ASP A 48 -7.75 3.23 -4.34
CA ASP A 48 -7.78 3.16 -2.88
C ASP A 48 -9.08 2.54 -2.39
N GLU A 49 -8.97 1.77 -1.31
CA GLU A 49 -10.10 1.26 -0.55
C GLU A 49 -10.00 1.82 0.88
N ASP A 50 -11.01 2.63 1.25
CA ASP A 50 -10.97 3.49 2.44
C ASP A 50 -10.67 2.71 3.72
N GLY A 51 -9.59 3.12 4.39
CA GLY A 51 -9.12 2.48 5.62
C GLY A 51 -8.56 1.06 5.45
N VAL A 52 -8.34 0.57 4.23
CA VAL A 52 -7.76 -0.76 3.97
C VAL A 52 -6.45 -0.66 3.21
N TYR A 53 -6.45 -0.07 2.01
CA TYR A 53 -5.21 0.13 1.27
C TYR A 53 -5.25 1.32 0.33
N VAL A 54 -4.07 1.84 -0.01
CA VAL A 54 -3.86 2.73 -1.17
C VAL A 54 -2.96 2.00 -2.16
N LEU A 55 -3.32 2.04 -3.45
CA LEU A 55 -2.56 1.43 -4.54
C LEU A 55 -1.89 2.52 -5.37
N TYR A 56 -0.57 2.45 -5.42
CA TYR A 56 0.27 3.28 -6.28
C TYR A 56 0.77 2.46 -7.47
N ARG A 57 0.69 3.04 -8.67
CA ARG A 57 1.18 2.43 -9.91
C ARG A 57 2.32 3.26 -10.47
N ARG A 58 3.40 2.61 -10.88
CA ARG A 58 4.51 3.29 -11.55
C ARG A 58 4.09 3.81 -12.92
N SER A 59 4.34 5.10 -13.17
CA SER A 59 4.23 5.77 -14.47
C SER A 59 5.32 5.23 -15.40
N GLU A 60 4.96 4.86 -16.63
CA GLU A 60 5.94 4.43 -17.64
C GLU A 60 6.84 5.58 -18.11
N ALA A 61 6.40 6.83 -17.95
CA ALA A 61 7.12 8.02 -18.38
C ALA A 61 8.26 8.42 -17.42
N ASP A 62 8.13 8.09 -16.14
CA ASP A 62 8.96 8.65 -15.06
C ASP A 62 9.81 7.58 -14.36
N ARG A 63 10.22 6.56 -15.10
CA ARG A 63 10.94 5.41 -14.56
C ARG A 63 12.36 5.79 -14.15
N ALA A 64 12.54 6.20 -12.89
CA ALA A 64 13.87 6.27 -12.27
C ALA A 64 14.50 4.85 -12.29
N PRO A 65 15.67 4.66 -12.93
CA PRO A 65 16.24 3.34 -13.20
C PRO A 65 16.79 2.62 -11.94
N ASP A 66 17.08 3.36 -10.87
CA ASP A 66 17.90 2.84 -9.77
C ASP A 66 17.09 2.50 -8.50
N GLU A 67 15.88 3.06 -8.33
CA GLU A 67 15.09 2.92 -7.09
C GLU A 67 13.90 1.96 -7.28
N LEU A 68 13.78 1.00 -6.35
CA LEU A 68 12.79 -0.07 -6.36
C LEU A 68 12.72 -0.79 -7.74
N PRO A 69 13.84 -1.41 -8.18
CA PRO A 69 13.96 -1.95 -9.53
C PRO A 69 12.92 -3.03 -9.81
N GLY A 70 12.19 -2.86 -10.91
CA GLY A 70 11.17 -3.82 -11.37
C GLY A 70 9.84 -3.75 -10.62
N VAL A 71 9.71 -2.91 -9.59
CA VAL A 71 8.44 -2.67 -8.88
C VAL A 71 7.54 -1.79 -9.75
N MET A 72 6.36 -2.30 -10.06
CA MET A 72 5.34 -1.60 -10.84
C MET A 72 4.16 -1.13 -9.99
N TYR A 73 3.91 -1.79 -8.86
CA TYR A 73 2.83 -1.45 -7.95
C TYR A 73 3.33 -1.44 -6.52
N VAL A 74 2.81 -0.51 -5.72
CA VAL A 74 2.98 -0.48 -4.26
C VAL A 74 1.60 -0.45 -3.63
N PHE A 75 1.35 -1.33 -2.67
CA PHE A 75 0.17 -1.29 -1.82
C PHE A 75 0.58 -0.81 -0.44
N ASP A 76 -0.07 0.24 0.01
CA ASP A 76 0.04 0.77 1.37
C ASP A 76 -1.13 0.19 2.15
N VAL A 77 -0.87 -0.83 2.96
CA VAL A 77 -1.91 -1.61 3.64
C VAL A 77 -2.05 -1.13 5.07
N ASN A 78 -3.24 -0.65 5.42
CA ASN A 78 -3.56 -0.20 6.76
C ASN A 78 -3.81 -1.41 7.68
N ILE A 79 -3.06 -1.47 8.78
CA ILE A 79 -3.15 -2.55 9.76
C ILE A 79 -4.04 -2.16 10.96
N ASP A 80 -3.87 -0.96 11.49
CA ASP A 80 -4.57 -0.49 12.72
C ASP A 80 -4.66 1.05 12.85
N GLU A 81 -4.85 1.76 11.73
CA GLU A 81 -4.93 3.23 11.61
C GLU A 81 -3.66 4.00 11.95
N SER A 82 -2.75 3.40 12.72
CA SER A 82 -1.45 3.98 13.10
C SER A 82 -0.27 3.27 12.44
N ASN A 83 -0.49 2.09 11.85
CA ASN A 83 0.53 1.32 11.16
C ASN A 83 0.14 1.00 9.72
N VAL A 84 1.05 1.31 8.80
CA VAL A 84 0.98 0.93 7.38
C VAL A 84 2.10 -0.05 7.09
N ASP A 85 1.77 -1.14 6.40
CA ASP A 85 2.73 -2.07 5.83
C ASP A 85 2.73 -1.96 4.30
N TYR A 86 3.91 -2.02 3.69
CA TYR A 86 4.08 -1.82 2.25
C TYR A 86 4.26 -3.15 1.54
N ILE A 87 3.52 -3.37 0.44
CA ILE A 87 3.71 -4.54 -0.44
C ILE A 87 4.17 -4.08 -1.81
N LEU A 88 5.40 -4.43 -2.15
CA LEU A 88 6.03 -4.14 -3.44
C LEU A 88 5.74 -5.26 -4.44
N VAL A 89 5.16 -4.92 -5.58
CA VAL A 89 4.76 -5.88 -6.61
C VAL A 89 5.40 -5.52 -7.95
N THR A 90 5.91 -6.55 -8.63
CA THR A 90 6.50 -6.40 -9.97
C THR A 90 5.42 -6.31 -11.06
N SER A 91 5.81 -6.28 -12.34
CA SER A 91 4.87 -6.33 -13.47
C SER A 91 4.19 -7.70 -13.65
N ALA A 92 4.54 -8.71 -12.85
CA ALA A 92 3.99 -10.05 -12.97
C ALA A 92 2.52 -10.07 -12.51
N LEU A 93 1.60 -10.32 -13.44
CA LEU A 93 0.16 -10.45 -13.15
C LEU A 93 -0.15 -11.46 -12.03
N PRO A 94 0.48 -12.64 -11.93
CA PRO A 94 0.21 -13.57 -10.84
C PRO A 94 0.51 -13.00 -9.45
N ASP A 95 1.56 -12.20 -9.32
CA ASP A 95 1.94 -11.58 -8.04
C ASP A 95 0.93 -10.52 -7.65
N PHE A 96 0.52 -9.68 -8.61
CA PHE A 96 -0.55 -8.69 -8.42
C PHE A 96 -1.86 -9.34 -7.97
N LEU A 97 -2.31 -10.37 -8.68
CA LEU A 97 -3.54 -11.09 -8.33
C LEU A 97 -3.43 -11.79 -6.96
N SER A 98 -2.24 -12.25 -6.59
CA SER A 98 -2.01 -12.85 -5.28
C SER A 98 -2.21 -11.82 -4.15
N VAL A 99 -1.70 -10.60 -4.32
CA VAL A 99 -1.90 -9.53 -3.33
C VAL A 99 -3.36 -9.12 -3.24
N VAL A 100 -4.02 -8.89 -4.38
CA VAL A 100 -5.45 -8.53 -4.39
C VAL A 100 -6.27 -9.59 -3.63
N LYS A 101 -6.02 -10.88 -3.89
CA LYS A 101 -6.67 -11.99 -3.18
C LYS A 101 -6.38 -11.99 -1.67
N MET A 102 -5.19 -11.60 -1.24
CA MET A 102 -4.85 -11.50 0.19
C MET A 102 -5.57 -10.34 0.88
N LEU A 103 -5.86 -9.26 0.15
CA LEU A 103 -6.52 -8.06 0.69
C LEU A 103 -8.05 -8.19 0.72
N GLU A 104 -8.66 -9.00 -0.16
CA GLU A 104 -10.12 -9.24 -0.19
C GLU A 104 -10.77 -9.49 1.20
N PRO A 105 -10.20 -10.32 2.10
CA PRO A 105 -10.78 -10.53 3.42
C PRO A 105 -10.76 -9.29 4.31
N LEU A 106 -9.76 -8.41 4.15
CA LEU A 106 -9.65 -7.16 4.91
C LEU A 106 -10.73 -6.17 4.47
N VAL A 107 -10.92 -6.00 3.16
CA VAL A 107 -11.99 -5.20 2.57
C VAL A 107 -13.36 -5.70 3.03
N ALA A 108 -13.60 -7.02 2.91
CA ALA A 108 -14.85 -7.63 3.34
C ALA A 108 -15.10 -7.51 4.86
N ARG A 109 -14.04 -7.44 5.68
CA ARG A 109 -14.17 -7.17 7.11
C ARG A 109 -14.54 -5.72 7.38
N LYS A 110 -13.91 -4.76 6.71
CA LYS A 110 -14.20 -3.33 6.84
C LYS A 110 -15.67 -3.03 6.51
N LEU A 111 -16.14 -3.49 5.35
CA LEU A 111 -17.54 -3.33 4.91
C LEU A 111 -18.55 -3.89 5.93
N ARG A 112 -18.22 -5.01 6.58
CA ARG A 112 -19.08 -5.59 7.63
C ARG A 112 -19.10 -4.72 8.89
N LEU A 113 -17.95 -4.24 9.33
CA LEU A 113 -17.84 -3.39 10.51
C LEU A 113 -18.55 -2.06 10.31
N ASP A 114 -18.40 -1.43 9.15
CA ASP A 114 -19.08 -0.16 8.84
C ASP A 114 -20.61 -0.34 8.90
N ALA A 115 -21.12 -1.42 8.31
CA ALA A 115 -22.55 -1.74 8.37
C ALA A 115 -23.05 -2.07 9.79
N GLU A 116 -22.19 -2.58 10.68
CA GLU A 116 -22.52 -2.79 12.10
C GLU A 116 -22.54 -1.47 12.87
N PHE A 117 -21.55 -0.59 12.66
CA PHE A 117 -21.50 0.74 13.27
C PHE A 117 -22.69 1.62 12.87
N GLU A 118 -23.05 1.63 11.59
CA GLU A 118 -24.24 2.36 11.12
C GLU A 118 -25.52 1.89 11.82
N LYS A 119 -25.68 0.57 12.01
CA LYS A 119 -26.82 0.00 12.72
C LYS A 119 -26.85 0.39 14.20
N GLU A 120 -25.69 0.44 14.86
CA GLU A 120 -25.61 0.87 16.25
C GLU A 120 -25.92 2.36 16.41
N GLU A 121 -25.40 3.22 15.53
CA GLU A 121 -25.72 4.64 15.55
C GLU A 121 -27.22 4.89 15.38
N LEU A 122 -27.84 4.20 14.43
CA LEU A 122 -29.28 4.28 14.20
C LEU A 122 -30.10 3.83 15.42
N ARG A 123 -29.61 2.86 16.20
CA ARG A 123 -30.25 2.43 17.45
C ARG A 123 -30.08 3.45 18.57
N ARG A 124 -28.92 4.12 18.68
CA ARG A 124 -28.66 5.14 19.71
C ARG A 124 -29.44 6.45 19.49
N ARG A 125 -29.83 6.73 18.25
CA ARG A 125 -30.62 7.93 17.88
C ARG A 125 -32.14 7.75 18.01
N ARG A 126 -32.63 6.55 18.34
CA ARG A 126 -34.06 6.24 18.57
C ARG A 126 -34.35 6.15 20.06
#